data_AF-A0A838HPK1-F1
#
_entry.id   AF-A0A838HPK1-F1
#
_cell.length_a   1.000
_cell.length_b   1.000
_cell.length_c   1.000
_cell.angle_alpha   90.00
_cell.angle_beta   90.00
_cell.angle_gamma   90.00
#
_symmetry.space_group_name_H-M   'P 1'
#
loop_
_entity.id
_entity.type
_entity.pdbx_description
1 polymer ?
#
loop_
_entity_poly.entity_id
_entity_poly.type
_entity_poly.pdbx_seq_one_letter_code
_entity_poly.pdbx_strand_id
1 'polypeptide(L)'
;MQFIRSQPQPARVWILPFPAGQVYRGSGDYLMHFGIDQAGGEHPNPLQRWYEYVGAGKESYTDWHNFLEIPAFRHGANIRYIISGVPLEAPELREVHRGSALIYEDTAALPRAYLVPEVRVVGEAAAVEVMRGAEFDPRRTALLAEAPAVAFLGEPLAGSAEVTEYTPDRVVVQTQANRPAMLVLADNYYPGWRATIGGAAVPILRANHTFRGVTVPAGTHNVVFEFVPTSLRTGFAIYVATLLLLAGYAIYAVMHRRRD
;
A
#
# COMPACT_ATOMS: atom_id res chain seq x y z
N MET A 1 -17.11 -7.35 -13.29
CA MET A 1 -17.05 -7.26 -11.81
C MET A 1 -17.11 -8.62 -11.12
N GLN A 2 -18.11 -9.48 -11.39
CA GLN A 2 -18.20 -10.82 -10.76
C GLN A 2 -16.90 -11.63 -10.87
N PHE A 3 -16.27 -11.64 -12.04
CA PHE A 3 -14.99 -12.32 -12.25
C PHE A 3 -13.89 -11.87 -11.26
N ILE A 4 -13.68 -10.56 -11.07
CA ILE A 4 -12.63 -10.04 -10.17
C ILE A 4 -12.95 -10.36 -8.71
N ARG A 5 -14.23 -10.28 -8.32
CA ARG A 5 -14.67 -10.58 -6.94
C ARG A 5 -14.49 -12.04 -6.56
N SER A 6 -14.46 -12.95 -7.52
CA SER A 6 -14.22 -14.37 -7.27
C SER A 6 -12.73 -14.73 -7.19
N GLN A 7 -11.83 -13.77 -7.41
CA GLN A 7 -10.38 -14.00 -7.36
C GLN A 7 -9.83 -13.87 -5.93
N PRO A 8 -8.69 -14.52 -5.62
CA PRO A 8 -8.01 -14.36 -4.34
C PRO A 8 -7.70 -12.89 -4.02
N GLN A 9 -8.01 -12.48 -2.79
CA GLN A 9 -7.75 -11.15 -2.25
C GLN A 9 -6.68 -11.22 -1.13
N PRO A 10 -5.96 -10.12 -0.85
CA PRO A 10 -6.02 -8.81 -1.51
C PRO A 10 -5.27 -8.77 -2.86
N ALA A 11 -5.89 -8.12 -3.86
CA ALA A 11 -5.29 -7.85 -5.17
C ALA A 11 -5.74 -6.49 -5.71
N ARG A 12 -4.83 -5.69 -6.27
CA ARG A 12 -5.18 -4.41 -6.92
C ARG A 12 -5.61 -4.60 -8.37
N VAL A 13 -6.55 -3.76 -8.77
CA VAL A 13 -7.01 -3.59 -10.14
C VAL A 13 -6.53 -2.26 -10.69
N TRP A 14 -6.11 -2.27 -11.95
CA TRP A 14 -5.89 -1.06 -12.73
C TRP A 14 -6.90 -0.97 -13.86
N ILE A 15 -7.41 0.23 -14.13
CA ILE A 15 -8.30 0.47 -15.27
C ILE A 15 -7.57 1.40 -16.24
N LEU A 16 -7.38 0.94 -17.47
CA LEU A 16 -6.85 1.80 -18.53
C LEU A 16 -7.97 2.70 -19.09
N PRO A 17 -7.64 3.92 -19.57
CA PRO A 17 -8.62 4.79 -20.19
C PRO A 17 -9.34 4.09 -21.34
N PHE A 18 -10.67 4.18 -21.36
CA PHE A 18 -11.46 3.66 -22.47
C PHE A 18 -11.50 4.70 -23.62
N PRO A 19 -11.54 4.26 -24.89
CA PRO A 19 -11.78 5.17 -26.02
C PRO A 19 -13.05 6.00 -25.81
N ALA A 20 -13.03 7.26 -26.24
CA ALA A 20 -14.16 8.17 -26.12
C ALA A 20 -15.45 7.54 -26.68
N GLY A 21 -16.51 7.50 -25.86
CA GLY A 21 -17.81 6.93 -26.22
C GLY A 21 -18.09 5.54 -25.63
N GLN A 22 -17.09 4.82 -25.11
CA GLN A 22 -17.34 3.64 -24.27
C GLN A 22 -17.54 4.09 -22.81
N VAL A 23 -18.72 3.75 -22.27
CA VAL A 23 -19.21 4.22 -20.98
C VAL A 23 -18.40 3.61 -19.83
N TYR A 24 -17.32 4.28 -19.44
CA TYR A 24 -16.97 4.42 -18.02
C TYR A 24 -17.39 5.84 -17.60
N ARG A 25 -18.71 6.04 -17.45
CA ARG A 25 -19.28 7.31 -17.00
C ARG A 25 -18.87 7.55 -15.54
N GLY A 26 -17.90 8.44 -15.33
CA GLY A 26 -17.95 9.50 -14.32
C GLY A 26 -17.93 9.11 -12.84
N SER A 27 -17.40 7.95 -12.46
CA SER A 27 -17.08 7.67 -11.05
C SER A 27 -15.80 6.83 -11.00
N GLY A 28 -14.63 7.45 -10.84
CA GLY A 28 -13.36 6.71 -10.73
C GLY A 28 -13.33 5.77 -9.51
N ASP A 29 -14.25 5.97 -8.58
CA ASP A 29 -14.47 5.15 -7.39
C ASP A 29 -15.49 4.01 -7.55
N TYR A 30 -16.03 3.76 -8.75
CA TYR A 30 -17.08 2.75 -8.97
C TYR A 30 -16.73 1.35 -8.43
N LEU A 31 -15.47 0.91 -8.54
CA LEU A 31 -15.05 -0.40 -8.03
C LEU A 31 -15.04 -0.49 -6.50
N MET A 32 -14.94 0.63 -5.78
CA MET A 32 -15.00 0.63 -4.32
C MET A 32 -16.36 0.16 -3.81
N HIS A 33 -17.46 0.43 -4.52
CA HIS A 33 -18.79 -0.11 -4.19
C HIS A 33 -18.84 -1.65 -4.17
N PHE A 34 -17.87 -2.30 -4.82
CA PHE A 34 -17.76 -3.74 -4.91
C PHE A 34 -16.63 -4.32 -4.04
N GLY A 35 -15.96 -3.49 -3.22
CA GLY A 35 -14.84 -3.90 -2.39
C GLY A 35 -13.60 -4.29 -3.18
N ILE A 36 -13.42 -3.74 -4.39
CA ILE A 36 -12.28 -4.02 -5.25
C ILE A 36 -11.27 -2.87 -5.11
N ASP A 37 -10.05 -3.19 -4.68
CA ASP A 37 -8.95 -2.22 -4.52
C ASP A 37 -8.45 -1.73 -5.89
N GLN A 38 -8.41 -0.41 -6.09
CA GLN A 38 -7.95 0.22 -7.32
C GLN A 38 -6.63 0.96 -7.10
N ALA A 39 -5.64 0.64 -7.92
CA ALA A 39 -4.32 1.26 -7.81
C ALA A 39 -4.26 2.70 -8.36
N GLY A 40 -4.93 2.97 -9.48
CA GLY A 40 -4.92 4.29 -10.13
C GLY A 40 -5.93 5.30 -9.56
N GLY A 41 -6.56 4.97 -8.42
CA GLY A 41 -7.87 5.49 -8.01
C GLY A 41 -8.07 7.00 -8.02
N GLU A 42 -9.33 7.40 -8.14
CA GLU A 42 -9.85 8.73 -7.74
C GLU A 42 -10.01 8.80 -6.21
N HIS A 43 -9.01 8.37 -5.44
CA HIS A 43 -9.00 8.67 -4.02
C HIS A 43 -8.90 10.19 -3.83
N PRO A 44 -9.67 10.80 -2.91
CA PRO A 44 -9.68 12.26 -2.78
C PRO A 44 -8.38 12.82 -2.16
N ASN A 45 -7.51 11.97 -1.60
CA ASN A 45 -6.26 12.40 -0.96
C ASN A 45 -5.17 11.30 -0.90
N PRO A 46 -4.77 10.67 -2.02
CA PRO A 46 -3.62 9.78 -2.02
C PRO A 46 -2.36 10.57 -1.68
N LEU A 47 -1.42 9.90 -1.02
CA LEU A 47 -0.14 10.51 -0.66
C LEU A 47 0.62 10.87 -1.94
N GLN A 48 1.32 12.01 -1.93
CA GLN A 48 2.17 12.42 -3.05
C GLN A 48 3.14 11.31 -3.50
N ARG A 49 3.70 10.55 -2.55
CA ARG A 49 4.56 9.39 -2.84
C ARG A 49 3.87 8.27 -3.61
N TRP A 50 2.56 8.09 -3.41
CA TRP A 50 1.79 7.16 -4.23
C TRP A 50 1.72 7.68 -5.67
N TYR A 51 1.41 8.97 -5.88
CA TYR A 51 1.43 9.58 -7.22
C TYR A 51 2.79 9.49 -7.89
N GLU A 52 3.87 9.78 -7.17
CA GLU A 52 5.23 9.65 -7.69
C GLU A 52 5.57 8.19 -8.04
N TYR A 53 5.12 7.23 -7.23
CA TYR A 53 5.26 5.80 -7.53
C TYR A 53 4.50 5.42 -8.80
N VAL A 54 3.22 5.77 -8.88
CA VAL A 54 2.37 5.37 -10.00
C VAL A 54 2.61 6.17 -11.28
N GLY A 55 3.15 7.37 -11.18
CA GLY A 55 3.66 8.15 -12.30
C GLY A 55 5.12 7.83 -12.66
N ALA A 56 5.72 6.82 -12.01
CA ALA A 56 7.14 6.46 -12.13
C ALA A 56 8.09 7.68 -12.11
N GLY A 57 7.80 8.66 -11.24
CA GLY A 57 8.64 9.82 -10.96
C GLY A 57 8.65 10.93 -12.02
N LYS A 58 7.90 10.78 -13.11
CA LYS A 58 7.85 11.77 -14.20
C LYS A 58 6.68 12.74 -14.10
N GLU A 59 5.56 12.29 -13.55
CA GLU A 59 4.31 13.05 -13.51
C GLU A 59 3.74 13.13 -12.10
N SER A 60 3.03 14.22 -11.80
CA SER A 60 2.31 14.43 -10.53
C SER A 60 0.96 13.70 -10.50
N TYR A 61 0.66 12.90 -11.53
CA TYR A 61 -0.56 12.13 -11.68
C TYR A 61 -0.25 10.76 -12.30
N THR A 62 -1.26 9.91 -12.27
CA THR A 62 -1.21 8.54 -12.76
C THR A 62 -0.98 8.47 -14.27
N ASP A 63 0.21 8.00 -14.70
CA ASP A 63 0.51 7.69 -16.10
C ASP A 63 0.58 6.18 -16.30
N TRP A 64 -0.44 5.65 -16.97
CA TRP A 64 -0.58 4.22 -17.23
C TRP A 64 0.47 3.68 -18.22
N HIS A 65 1.04 4.51 -19.08
CA HIS A 65 2.08 4.07 -20.03
C HIS A 65 3.32 3.60 -19.28
N ASN A 66 3.72 4.34 -18.24
CA ASN A 66 4.90 3.99 -17.44
C ASN A 66 4.80 2.61 -16.79
N PHE A 67 3.60 2.14 -16.44
CA PHE A 67 3.42 0.78 -15.92
C PHE A 67 3.45 -0.31 -16.98
N LEU A 68 3.07 0.00 -18.22
CA LEU A 68 3.23 -0.92 -19.34
C LEU A 68 4.71 -1.01 -19.74
N GLU A 69 5.41 0.12 -19.76
CA GLU A 69 6.84 0.22 -20.11
C GLU A 69 7.78 -0.27 -19.00
N ILE A 70 7.40 -0.09 -17.73
CA ILE A 70 8.22 -0.43 -16.56
C ILE A 70 7.44 -1.38 -15.64
N PRO A 71 7.39 -2.68 -15.97
CA PRO A 71 6.60 -3.68 -15.24
C PRO A 71 6.91 -3.77 -13.74
N ALA A 72 8.14 -3.42 -13.32
CA ALA A 72 8.57 -3.47 -11.92
C ALA A 72 7.61 -2.71 -10.98
N PHE A 73 7.07 -1.55 -11.40
CA PHE A 73 6.15 -0.78 -10.58
C PHE A 73 4.80 -1.48 -10.40
N ARG A 74 4.25 -2.09 -11.46
CA ARG A 74 2.98 -2.81 -11.34
C ARG A 74 3.14 -4.13 -10.59
N HIS A 75 4.26 -4.81 -10.80
CA HIS A 75 4.56 -6.06 -10.11
C HIS A 75 4.70 -5.82 -8.60
N GLY A 76 5.50 -4.83 -8.19
CA GLY A 76 5.69 -4.48 -6.78
C GLY A 76 4.44 -3.92 -6.09
N ALA A 77 3.56 -3.28 -6.84
CA ALA A 77 2.33 -2.69 -6.30
C ALA A 77 1.15 -3.67 -6.20
N ASN A 78 1.36 -4.97 -6.42
CA ASN A 78 0.29 -5.97 -6.36
C ASN A 78 -0.87 -5.65 -7.33
N ILE A 79 -0.56 -5.01 -8.46
CA ILE A 79 -1.51 -4.78 -9.55
C ILE A 79 -1.63 -6.07 -10.35
N ARG A 80 -2.59 -6.91 -9.97
CA ARG A 80 -2.77 -8.24 -10.55
C ARG A 80 -3.74 -8.25 -11.71
N TYR A 81 -4.72 -7.35 -11.73
CA TYR A 81 -5.72 -7.32 -12.79
C TYR A 81 -5.71 -5.97 -13.50
N ILE A 82 -5.75 -6.01 -14.83
CA ILE A 82 -5.84 -4.82 -15.68
C ILE A 82 -7.13 -4.92 -16.49
N ILE A 83 -7.99 -3.91 -16.37
CA ILE A 83 -9.19 -3.74 -17.17
C ILE A 83 -8.86 -2.82 -18.33
N SER A 84 -9.14 -3.26 -19.56
CA SER A 84 -8.88 -2.49 -20.78
C SER A 84 -10.06 -2.51 -21.74
N GLY A 85 -10.24 -1.41 -22.47
CA GLY A 85 -11.17 -1.32 -23.60
C GLY A 85 -10.57 -1.80 -24.93
N VAL A 86 -9.24 -1.93 -24.98
CA VAL A 86 -8.50 -2.35 -26.17
C VAL A 86 -7.60 -3.54 -25.84
N PRO A 87 -7.31 -4.43 -26.82
CA PRO A 87 -6.36 -5.51 -26.60
C PRO A 87 -5.00 -4.98 -26.14
N LEU A 88 -4.40 -5.63 -25.15
CA LEU A 88 -3.04 -5.35 -24.67
C LEU A 88 -2.10 -6.45 -25.13
N GLU A 89 -0.89 -6.05 -25.55
CA GLU A 89 0.17 -6.96 -25.95
C GLU A 89 1.34 -6.84 -24.97
N ALA A 90 1.44 -7.79 -24.05
CA ALA A 90 2.59 -7.95 -23.17
C ALA A 90 2.73 -9.44 -22.75
N PRO A 91 3.95 -10.00 -22.69
CA PRO A 91 4.15 -11.44 -22.42
C PRO A 91 3.54 -11.94 -21.10
N GLU A 92 3.57 -11.11 -20.08
CA GLU A 92 3.11 -11.41 -18.72
C GLU A 92 1.61 -11.19 -18.50
N LEU A 93 0.93 -10.52 -19.44
CA LEU A 93 -0.50 -10.24 -19.38
C LEU A 93 -1.29 -11.35 -20.06
N ARG A 94 -2.00 -12.13 -19.25
CA ARG A 94 -2.88 -13.20 -19.72
C ARG A 94 -4.31 -12.73 -19.73
N GLU A 95 -4.96 -12.74 -20.88
CA GLU A 95 -6.41 -12.47 -20.94
C GLU A 95 -7.17 -13.55 -20.15
N VAL A 96 -7.97 -13.14 -19.18
CA VAL A 96 -8.75 -14.03 -18.30
C VAL A 96 -10.26 -13.81 -18.41
N HIS A 97 -10.67 -12.69 -19.02
CA HIS A 97 -12.08 -12.42 -19.29
C HIS A 97 -12.24 -11.50 -20.50
N ARG A 98 -13.26 -11.78 -21.31
CA ARG A 98 -13.68 -10.97 -22.45
C ARG A 98 -15.19 -10.76 -22.40
N GLY A 99 -15.61 -9.50 -22.37
CA GLY A 99 -17.01 -9.10 -22.33
C GLY A 99 -17.16 -7.64 -22.75
N SER A 100 -17.91 -6.85 -21.97
CA SER A 100 -18.00 -5.39 -22.15
C SER A 100 -16.67 -4.66 -21.90
N ALA A 101 -15.70 -5.34 -21.29
CA ALA A 101 -14.31 -4.94 -21.16
C ALA A 101 -13.43 -6.20 -21.23
N LEU A 102 -12.15 -6.02 -21.53
CA LEU A 102 -11.13 -7.06 -21.42
C LEU A 102 -10.53 -7.02 -20.01
N ILE A 103 -10.29 -8.19 -19.41
CA ILE A 103 -9.56 -8.30 -18.16
C ILE A 103 -8.34 -9.18 -18.38
N TYR A 104 -7.19 -8.64 -18.03
CA TYR A 104 -5.91 -9.32 -18.04
C TYR A 104 -5.46 -9.61 -16.61
N GLU A 105 -4.93 -10.80 -16.36
CA GLU A 105 -4.13 -11.11 -15.18
C GLU A 105 -2.66 -10.86 -15.50
N ASP A 106 -2.01 -10.02 -14.70
CA ASP A 106 -0.56 -9.92 -14.69
C ASP A 106 0.00 -11.11 -13.89
N THR A 107 0.52 -12.08 -14.63
CA THR A 107 1.10 -13.32 -14.08
C THR A 107 2.41 -13.09 -13.33
N ALA A 108 3.01 -11.90 -13.49
CA ALA A 108 4.22 -11.50 -12.82
C ALA A 108 3.96 -10.60 -11.59
N ALA A 109 2.71 -10.23 -11.31
CA ALA A 109 2.36 -9.45 -10.13
C ALA A 109 2.77 -10.14 -8.82
N LEU A 110 3.39 -9.38 -7.91
CA LEU A 110 3.70 -9.88 -6.57
C LEU A 110 2.43 -9.91 -5.70
N PRO A 111 2.36 -10.82 -4.71
CA PRO A 111 1.30 -10.77 -3.69
C PRO A 111 1.37 -9.46 -2.90
N ARG A 112 0.31 -9.12 -2.18
CA ARG A 112 0.21 -7.88 -1.40
C ARG A 112 1.32 -7.76 -0.35
N ALA A 113 1.79 -8.88 0.16
CA ALA A 113 2.92 -9.00 1.06
C ALA A 113 3.91 -10.02 0.50
N TYR A 114 5.19 -9.66 0.42
CA TYR A 114 6.24 -10.52 -0.11
C TYR A 114 7.56 -10.34 0.64
N LEU A 115 8.41 -11.38 0.64
CA LEU A 115 9.75 -11.32 1.23
C LEU A 115 10.77 -11.07 0.14
N VAL A 116 11.76 -10.21 0.41
CA VAL A 116 12.91 -10.00 -0.47
C VAL A 116 14.22 -10.34 0.22
N PRO A 117 15.17 -10.93 -0.52
CA PRO A 117 16.48 -11.35 -0.01
C PRO A 117 17.42 -10.18 0.28
N GLU A 118 17.33 -9.12 -0.51
CA GLU A 118 18.31 -8.04 -0.57
C GLU A 118 17.65 -6.69 -0.27
N VAL A 119 18.42 -5.78 0.32
CA VAL A 119 18.02 -4.39 0.50
C VAL A 119 19.09 -3.46 0.00
N ARG A 120 18.67 -2.33 -0.55
CA ARG A 120 19.56 -1.24 -0.94
C ARG A 120 19.06 0.05 -0.33
N VAL A 121 19.90 0.69 0.47
CA VAL A 121 19.57 1.99 1.06
C VAL A 121 19.77 3.06 -0.02
N VAL A 122 18.75 3.86 -0.26
CA VAL A 122 18.77 4.95 -1.24
C VAL A 122 18.13 6.19 -0.62
N GLY A 123 18.62 7.37 -0.98
CA GLY A 123 17.96 8.62 -0.59
C GLY A 123 16.54 8.69 -1.14
N GLU A 124 15.63 9.32 -0.39
CA GLU A 124 14.20 9.34 -0.72
C GLU A 124 13.92 9.82 -2.16
N ALA A 125 14.62 10.89 -2.57
CA ALA A 125 14.49 11.52 -3.89
C ALA A 125 15.04 10.65 -5.03
N ALA A 126 15.93 9.70 -4.74
CA ALA A 126 16.54 8.83 -5.76
C ALA A 126 15.79 7.50 -5.92
N ALA A 127 14.91 7.13 -4.97
CA ALA A 127 14.29 5.82 -4.93
C ALA A 127 13.53 5.48 -6.22
N VAL A 128 12.70 6.40 -6.71
CA VAL A 128 11.88 6.16 -7.91
C VAL A 128 12.77 6.03 -9.14
N GLU A 129 13.76 6.90 -9.33
CA GLU A 129 14.65 6.81 -10.49
C GLU A 129 15.45 5.50 -10.49
N VAL A 130 15.91 5.06 -9.32
CA VAL A 130 16.58 3.77 -9.18
C VAL A 130 15.65 2.59 -9.51
N MET A 131 14.36 2.68 -9.18
CA MET A 131 13.36 1.66 -9.52
C MET A 131 13.03 1.60 -11.01
N ARG A 132 13.28 2.68 -11.77
CA ARG A 132 13.09 2.71 -13.24
C ARG A 132 14.21 1.99 -13.99
N GLY A 133 15.36 1.76 -13.35
CA GLY A 133 16.47 1.05 -13.95
C GLY A 133 16.10 -0.40 -14.28
N ALA A 134 16.54 -0.88 -15.45
CA ALA A 134 16.25 -2.25 -15.92
C ALA A 134 16.76 -3.35 -14.96
N GLU A 135 17.78 -3.04 -14.16
CA GLU A 135 18.36 -3.95 -13.15
C GLU A 135 17.52 -4.07 -11.87
N PHE A 136 16.50 -3.21 -11.69
CA PHE A 136 15.66 -3.26 -10.49
C PHE A 136 14.58 -4.33 -10.60
N ASP A 137 14.68 -5.37 -9.77
CA ASP A 137 13.65 -6.38 -9.59
C ASP A 137 13.03 -6.28 -8.18
N PRO A 138 11.74 -5.91 -8.05
CA PRO A 138 11.07 -5.82 -6.75
C PRO A 138 10.95 -7.16 -6.03
N ARG A 139 11.16 -8.29 -6.70
CA ARG A 139 11.19 -9.64 -6.10
C ARG A 139 12.47 -9.90 -5.33
N ARG A 140 13.55 -9.22 -5.72
CA ARG A 140 14.90 -9.47 -5.20
C ARG A 140 15.36 -8.37 -4.26
N THR A 141 15.03 -7.12 -4.55
CA THR A 141 15.58 -5.98 -3.83
C THR A 141 14.49 -5.04 -3.34
N ALA A 142 14.49 -4.73 -2.05
CA ALA A 142 13.75 -3.58 -1.51
C ALA A 142 14.66 -2.36 -1.41
N LEU A 143 14.20 -1.23 -1.93
CA LEU A 143 14.85 0.05 -1.70
C LEU A 143 14.38 0.64 -0.38
N LEU A 144 15.28 0.95 0.53
CA LEU A 144 14.93 1.49 1.84
C LEU A 144 15.42 2.93 1.97
N ALA A 145 14.61 3.77 2.63
CA ALA A 145 15.02 5.13 2.97
C ALA A 145 16.07 5.17 4.10
N GLU A 146 16.06 4.17 4.96
CA GLU A 146 16.91 4.05 6.14
C GLU A 146 17.49 2.64 6.22
N ALA A 147 18.68 2.51 6.80
CA ALA A 147 19.32 1.21 6.96
C ALA A 147 18.54 0.32 7.95
N PRO A 148 18.35 -0.97 7.66
CA PRO A 148 17.76 -1.90 8.61
C PRO A 148 18.72 -2.14 9.77
N ALA A 149 18.17 -2.50 10.93
CA ALA A 149 18.97 -2.85 12.11
C ALA A 149 19.70 -4.20 11.98
N VAL A 150 19.32 -5.03 11.01
CA VAL A 150 19.82 -6.40 10.83
C VAL A 150 20.36 -6.57 9.42
N ALA A 151 21.51 -7.23 9.30
CA ALA A 151 22.08 -7.62 8.03
C ALA A 151 21.38 -8.88 7.48
N PHE A 152 21.09 -8.90 6.19
CA PHE A 152 20.53 -10.06 5.50
C PHE A 152 21.68 -10.93 4.98
N LEU A 153 22.06 -11.94 5.76
CA LEU A 153 23.14 -12.87 5.42
C LEU A 153 22.59 -14.26 5.07
N GLY A 154 23.27 -14.93 4.14
CA GLY A 154 22.91 -16.24 3.62
C GLY A 154 22.08 -16.14 2.34
N GLU A 155 22.43 -16.90 1.31
CA GLU A 155 21.64 -17.06 0.08
C GLU A 155 21.50 -18.56 -0.22
N PRO A 156 20.39 -19.04 -0.82
CA PRO A 156 19.22 -18.28 -1.26
C PRO A 156 18.20 -18.01 -0.14
N LEU A 157 17.37 -16.96 -0.30
CA LEU A 157 16.13 -16.82 0.48
C LEU A 157 15.10 -17.86 0.02
N ALA A 158 14.63 -18.67 0.96
CA ALA A 158 13.45 -19.52 0.80
C ALA A 158 12.42 -19.13 1.85
N GLY A 159 11.24 -18.70 1.40
CA GLY A 159 10.20 -18.24 2.29
C GLY A 159 8.93 -17.78 1.59
N SER A 160 7.93 -17.45 2.38
CA SER A 160 6.63 -16.95 1.96
C SER A 160 6.14 -15.86 2.89
N ALA A 161 5.25 -15.02 2.37
CA ALA A 161 4.46 -14.08 3.14
C ALA A 161 3.02 -14.15 2.64
N GLU A 162 2.09 -14.35 3.56
CA GLU A 162 0.66 -14.47 3.28
C GLU A 162 -0.12 -13.50 4.17
N VAL A 163 -1.02 -12.73 3.56
CA VAL A 163 -1.92 -11.84 4.30
C VAL A 163 -3.07 -12.69 4.82
N THR A 164 -3.17 -12.83 6.14
CA THR A 164 -4.22 -13.62 6.81
C THR A 164 -5.38 -12.77 7.34
N GLU A 165 -5.14 -11.48 7.56
CA GLU A 165 -6.15 -10.48 7.93
C GLU A 165 -5.86 -9.17 7.19
N TYR A 166 -6.89 -8.58 6.57
CA TYR A 166 -6.75 -7.33 5.83
C TYR A 166 -7.96 -6.42 6.08
N THR A 167 -7.81 -5.49 7.03
CA THR A 167 -8.78 -4.43 7.34
C THR A 167 -8.12 -3.05 7.15
N PRO A 168 -8.90 -1.96 7.10
CA PRO A 168 -8.35 -0.61 6.91
C PRO A 168 -7.33 -0.17 7.97
N ASP A 169 -7.50 -0.64 9.21
CA ASP A 169 -6.70 -0.28 10.38
C ASP A 169 -5.79 -1.40 10.88
N ARG A 170 -5.88 -2.62 10.31
CA ARG A 170 -5.13 -3.79 10.76
C ARG A 170 -4.80 -4.74 9.61
N VAL A 171 -3.54 -5.13 9.53
CA VAL A 171 -3.07 -6.13 8.55
C VAL A 171 -2.22 -7.15 9.27
N VAL A 172 -2.56 -8.43 9.15
CA VAL A 172 -1.77 -9.54 9.69
C VAL A 172 -1.14 -10.28 8.52
N VAL A 173 0.19 -10.41 8.57
CA VAL A 173 0.97 -11.17 7.59
C VAL A 173 1.66 -12.32 8.30
N GLN A 174 1.32 -13.54 7.90
CA GLN A 174 2.07 -14.72 8.29
C GLN A 174 3.29 -14.85 7.38
N THR A 175 4.49 -14.95 7.96
CA THR A 175 5.73 -15.14 7.23
C THR A 175 6.39 -16.45 7.61
N GLN A 176 7.06 -17.07 6.66
CA GLN A 176 7.97 -18.18 6.86
C GLN A 176 9.25 -17.89 6.10
N ALA A 177 10.41 -17.95 6.75
CA ALA A 177 11.70 -17.70 6.09
C ALA A 177 12.81 -18.59 6.67
N ASN A 178 13.70 -19.09 5.81
CA ASN A 178 14.89 -19.85 6.23
C ASN A 178 16.00 -18.97 6.85
N ARG A 179 15.90 -17.65 6.69
CA ARG A 179 16.87 -16.64 7.16
C ARG A 179 16.16 -15.30 7.39
N PRO A 180 16.81 -14.30 8.03
CA PRO A 180 16.28 -12.96 8.06
C PRO A 180 16.02 -12.41 6.65
N ALA A 181 14.90 -11.73 6.48
CA ALA A 181 14.46 -11.16 5.21
C ALA A 181 13.72 -9.83 5.41
N MET A 182 13.58 -9.06 4.35
CA MET A 182 12.74 -7.87 4.36
C MET A 182 11.33 -8.24 3.91
N LEU A 183 10.35 -8.12 4.79
CA LEU A 183 8.94 -8.17 4.44
C LEU A 183 8.53 -6.81 3.86
N VAL A 184 8.06 -6.81 2.61
CA VAL A 184 7.41 -5.65 2.00
C VAL A 184 5.91 -5.90 1.97
N LEU A 185 5.16 -5.01 2.62
CA LEU A 185 3.72 -4.90 2.47
C LEU A 185 3.46 -3.76 1.48
N ALA A 186 2.87 -4.06 0.32
CA ALA A 186 2.63 -3.10 -0.76
C ALA A 186 1.51 -2.08 -0.43
N ASP A 187 1.37 -1.69 0.83
CA ASP A 187 0.54 -0.59 1.30
C ASP A 187 1.38 0.64 1.59
N ASN A 188 0.79 1.83 1.44
CA ASN A 188 1.44 3.08 1.75
C ASN A 188 1.94 3.15 3.20
N TYR A 189 3.17 3.64 3.35
CA TYR A 189 3.80 4.04 4.60
C TYR A 189 3.26 5.40 5.01
N TYR A 190 2.71 5.46 6.22
CA TYR A 190 2.15 6.67 6.81
C TYR A 190 2.40 6.70 8.33
N PRO A 191 2.72 7.87 8.92
CA PRO A 191 2.88 8.00 10.37
C PRO A 191 1.61 7.57 11.13
N GLY A 192 1.77 6.72 12.15
CA GLY A 192 0.66 6.19 12.95
C GLY A 192 0.49 4.67 12.82
N TRP A 193 1.01 4.06 11.76
CA TRP A 193 1.16 2.61 11.70
C TRP A 193 2.23 2.12 12.68
N ARG A 194 1.95 1.00 13.32
CA ARG A 194 2.87 0.25 14.20
C ARG A 194 2.94 -1.18 13.72
N ALA A 195 4.11 -1.79 13.85
CA ALA A 195 4.30 -3.21 13.55
C ALA A 195 4.76 -3.96 14.80
N THR A 196 4.28 -5.18 14.95
CA THR A 196 4.77 -6.12 15.97
C THR A 196 5.07 -7.48 15.37
N ILE A 197 6.05 -8.17 15.95
CA ILE A 197 6.37 -9.57 15.66
C ILE A 197 6.32 -10.32 16.99
N GLY A 198 5.40 -11.29 17.12
CA GLY A 198 5.21 -12.00 18.39
C GLY A 198 4.85 -11.08 19.57
N GLY A 199 4.19 -9.95 19.29
CA GLY A 199 3.83 -8.92 20.27
C GLY A 199 4.93 -7.89 20.59
N ALA A 200 6.18 -8.12 20.15
CA ALA A 200 7.26 -7.15 20.32
C ALA A 200 7.21 -6.09 19.21
N ALA A 201 7.33 -4.81 19.58
CA ALA A 201 7.35 -3.71 18.62
C ALA A 201 8.59 -3.76 17.73
N VAL A 202 8.40 -3.59 16.43
CA VAL A 202 9.47 -3.51 15.42
C VAL A 202 9.32 -2.24 14.58
N PRO A 203 10.43 -1.64 14.12
CA PRO A 203 10.36 -0.46 13.27
C PRO A 203 9.74 -0.81 11.92
N ILE A 204 8.85 0.06 11.44
CA ILE A 204 8.39 0.06 10.05
C ILE A 204 9.33 0.98 9.26
N LEU A 205 10.00 0.42 8.26
CA LEU A 205 10.83 1.16 7.32
C LEU A 205 10.00 1.52 6.09
N ARG A 206 10.36 2.63 5.43
CA ARG A 206 9.77 2.94 4.13
C ARG A 206 10.52 2.19 3.03
N ALA A 207 9.83 1.24 2.41
CA ALA A 207 10.34 0.39 1.33
C ALA A 207 9.79 0.85 -0.02
N ASN A 208 10.57 0.69 -1.09
CA ASN A 208 10.16 0.94 -2.48
C ASN A 208 9.41 2.27 -2.64
N HIS A 209 10.03 3.33 -2.13
CA HIS A 209 9.54 4.71 -2.10
C HIS A 209 8.31 4.96 -1.20
N THR A 210 7.24 4.17 -1.32
CA THR A 210 5.97 4.42 -0.61
C THR A 210 5.50 3.27 0.28
N PHE A 211 6.05 2.06 0.17
CA PHE A 211 5.55 0.88 0.88
C PHE A 211 6.05 0.72 2.32
N ARG A 212 5.37 -0.12 3.09
CA ARG A 212 5.78 -0.51 4.44
C ARG A 212 6.74 -1.70 4.36
N GLY A 213 7.88 -1.59 5.03
CA GLY A 213 8.89 -2.63 5.16
C GLY A 213 9.10 -3.01 6.63
N VAL A 214 9.24 -4.30 6.92
CA VAL A 214 9.60 -4.80 8.26
C VAL A 214 10.67 -5.88 8.09
N THR A 215 11.74 -5.78 8.88
CA THR A 215 12.73 -6.87 8.96
C THR A 215 12.11 -8.05 9.71
N VAL A 216 12.01 -9.21 9.07
CA VAL A 216 11.52 -10.43 9.69
C VAL A 216 12.68 -11.38 10.00
N PRO A 217 12.73 -11.98 11.20
CA PRO A 217 13.73 -13.00 11.50
C PRO A 217 13.42 -14.33 10.79
N ALA A 218 14.40 -15.25 10.81
CA ALA A 218 14.19 -16.62 10.35
C ALA A 218 13.10 -17.33 11.18
N GLY A 219 12.43 -18.31 10.57
CA GLY A 219 11.35 -19.07 11.17
C GLY A 219 9.97 -18.61 10.70
N THR A 220 8.93 -19.01 11.45
CA THR A 220 7.54 -18.65 11.17
C THR A 220 7.09 -17.57 12.15
N HIS A 221 6.54 -16.47 11.64
CA HIS A 221 6.15 -15.32 12.45
C HIS A 221 4.82 -14.74 11.98
N ASN A 222 4.09 -14.13 12.91
CA ASN A 222 2.96 -13.25 12.57
C ASN A 222 3.42 -11.80 12.73
N VAL A 223 3.47 -11.09 11.62
CA VAL A 223 3.71 -9.64 11.59
C VAL A 223 2.37 -8.94 11.59
N VAL A 224 2.11 -8.18 12.66
CA VAL A 224 0.85 -7.45 12.82
C VAL A 224 1.11 -5.97 12.62
N PHE A 225 0.49 -5.38 11.62
CA PHE A 225 0.44 -3.94 11.39
C PHE A 225 -0.87 -3.38 11.93
N GLU A 226 -0.81 -2.36 12.78
CA GLU A 226 -1.98 -1.69 13.34
C GLU A 226 -1.85 -0.17 13.23
N PHE A 227 -2.91 0.49 12.77
CA PHE A 227 -2.97 1.93 12.65
C PHE A 227 -3.48 2.55 13.96
N VAL A 228 -2.60 3.29 14.64
CA VAL A 228 -2.95 4.03 15.86
C VAL A 228 -2.85 5.52 15.56
N PRO A 229 -3.97 6.21 15.29
CA PRO A 229 -3.95 7.61 14.93
C PRO A 229 -3.38 8.46 16.07
N THR A 230 -2.27 9.15 15.79
CA THR A 230 -1.63 10.06 16.75
C THR A 230 -2.53 11.26 17.08
N SER A 231 -3.31 11.72 16.10
CA SER A 231 -4.28 12.82 16.22
C SER A 231 -5.42 12.51 17.19
N LEU A 232 -5.79 11.25 17.40
CA LEU A 232 -6.88 10.88 18.30
C LEU A 232 -6.58 11.28 19.75
N ARG A 233 -5.31 11.13 20.18
CA ARG A 233 -4.87 11.53 21.53
C ARG A 233 -4.95 13.05 21.71
N THR A 234 -4.46 13.80 20.72
CA THR A 234 -4.49 15.27 20.74
C THR A 234 -5.92 15.80 20.68
N GLY A 235 -6.75 15.22 19.80
CA GLY A 235 -8.17 15.57 19.68
C GLY A 235 -8.94 15.30 20.96
N PHE A 236 -8.69 14.17 21.62
CA PHE A 236 -9.30 13.86 22.91
C PHE A 236 -8.89 14.85 24.02
N ALA A 237 -7.61 15.23 24.07
CA ALA A 237 -7.14 16.23 25.03
C ALA A 237 -7.80 17.60 24.82
N ILE A 238 -7.92 18.06 23.57
CA ILE A 238 -8.64 19.29 23.21
C ILE A 238 -10.11 19.19 23.63
N TYR A 239 -10.77 18.07 23.32
CA TYR A 239 -12.16 17.82 23.70
C TYR A 239 -12.39 17.96 25.21
N VAL A 240 -11.56 17.32 26.03
CA VAL A 240 -11.66 17.40 27.50
C VAL A 240 -11.43 18.83 27.99
N ALA A 241 -10.42 19.54 27.45
CA ALA A 241 -10.15 20.92 27.82
C ALA A 241 -11.34 21.84 27.49
N THR A 242 -11.96 21.68 26.31
CA THR A 242 -13.15 22.45 25.92
C THR A 242 -14.34 22.17 26.84
N LEU A 243 -14.58 20.91 27.20
CA LEU A 243 -15.64 20.56 28.16
C LEU A 243 -15.44 21.20 29.53
N LEU A 244 -14.21 21.21 30.05
CA LEU A 244 -13.89 21.83 31.32
C LEU A 244 -14.09 23.35 31.29
N LEU A 245 -13.73 24.01 30.18
CA LEU A 245 -13.96 25.44 29.99
C LEU A 245 -15.46 25.77 29.92
N LEU A 246 -16.25 24.98 29.21
CA LEU A 246 -17.71 25.15 29.13
C LEU A 246 -18.38 24.92 30.48
N ALA A 247 -17.96 23.88 31.22
CA ALA A 247 -18.45 23.62 32.56
C ALA A 247 -18.09 24.75 33.52
N GLY A 248 -16.85 25.24 33.49
CA GLY A 248 -16.40 26.37 34.28
C GLY A 248 -17.17 27.66 33.98
N TYR A 249 -17.42 27.94 32.70
CA TYR A 249 -18.23 29.09 32.28
C TYR A 249 -19.70 28.97 32.73
N ALA A 250 -20.31 27.78 32.58
CA ALA A 250 -21.67 27.55 33.04
C ALA A 250 -21.82 27.73 34.56
N ILE A 251 -20.87 27.21 35.34
CA ILE A 251 -20.82 27.39 36.80
C ILE A 251 -20.70 28.88 37.14
N TYR A 252 -19.77 29.59 36.48
CA TYR A 252 -19.58 31.03 36.67
C TYR A 252 -20.87 31.82 36.38
N ALA A 253 -21.54 31.54 35.25
CA ALA A 253 -22.77 32.20 34.85
C ALA A 253 -23.93 31.96 35.84
N VAL A 254 -24.07 30.74 36.36
CA VAL A 254 -25.07 30.41 37.39
C VAL A 254 -24.78 31.12 38.72
N MET A 255 -23.51 31.18 39.13
CA MET A 255 -23.12 31.88 40.35
C MET A 255 -23.33 33.39 40.25
N HIS A 256 -23.10 33.99 39.08
CA HIS A 256 -23.31 35.42 38.87
C HIS A 256 -24.81 35.79 38.86
N ARG A 257 -25.66 34.99 38.20
CA ARG A 257 -27.12 35.19 38.20
C ARG A 257 -27.78 35.04 39.57
N ARG A 258 -27.14 34.38 40.52
CA ARG A 258 -27.63 34.24 41.91
C ARG A 258 -27.21 35.41 42.81
N ARG A 259 -26.31 36.27 42.34
CA ARG A 259 -25.80 37.43 43.10
C ARG A 259 -26.51 38.74 42.75
N ASP A 260 -27.13 38.80 41.57
CA ASP A 260 -28.02 39.88 41.13
C ASP A 260 -29.48 39.57 41.51
#